data_AF-A0A8T4BPN5-F1
#
_entry.id   AF-A0A8T4BPN5-F1
#
_cell.length_a   1.000
_cell.length_b   1.000
_cell.length_c   1.000
_cell.angle_alpha   90.00
_cell.angle_beta   90.00
_cell.angle_gamma   90.00
#
_symmetry.space_group_name_H-M   'P 1'
#
loop_
_entity.id
_entity.type
_entity.pdbx_description
1 polymer ?
#
loop_
_entity_poly.entity_id
_entity_poly.type
_entity_poly.pdbx_seq_one_letter_code
_entity_poly.pdbx_strand_id
1 'polypeptide(L)'
;MTVTKIIALAKKQKLSKNTRLYIISKNKHYFLNNGTLNEGFSPTLSILKNRDSVLSAFSKLSFLFDEIIRLRIVDYKHDQKSIELLYLLHLIPVNRKIRTFLDWKVFSPEFTQQMSRLFQVKNDTIHCISINEVNYNPKKSHSLASKEGFQIFKKDMINAWKKMVQIYLLEQDKIQWAKLEKEIIKK
;
A
#
# COMPACT_ATOMS: atom_id res chain seq x y z
N MET A 1 24.32 -5.56 2.93
CA MET A 1 23.71 -6.46 1.93
C MET A 1 22.59 -5.71 1.20
N THR A 2 22.29 -6.04 -0.07
CA THR A 2 21.22 -5.38 -0.86
C THR A 2 19.91 -6.17 -0.85
N VAL A 3 18.79 -5.48 -1.08
CA VAL A 3 17.45 -6.09 -1.20
C VAL A 3 17.40 -7.29 -2.18
N THR A 4 18.20 -7.22 -3.24
CA THR A 4 18.32 -8.28 -4.26
C THR A 4 18.85 -9.60 -3.72
N LYS A 5 19.75 -9.57 -2.73
CA LYS A 5 20.28 -10.79 -2.10
C LYS A 5 19.25 -11.47 -1.20
N ILE A 6 18.45 -10.70 -0.45
CA ILE A 6 17.31 -11.24 0.34
C ILE A 6 16.33 -11.96 -0.58
N ILE A 7 15.96 -11.34 -1.71
CA ILE A 7 15.08 -11.95 -2.70
C ILE A 7 15.68 -13.25 -3.24
N ALA A 8 16.97 -13.25 -3.59
CA ALA A 8 17.64 -14.45 -4.10
C ALA A 8 17.68 -15.60 -3.07
N LEU A 9 17.92 -15.27 -1.79
CA LEU A 9 17.88 -16.25 -0.70
C LEU A 9 16.47 -16.82 -0.51
N ALA A 10 15.45 -15.95 -0.44
CA ALA A 10 14.06 -16.36 -0.23
C ALA A 10 13.49 -17.21 -1.38
N LYS A 11 14.06 -17.12 -2.59
CA LYS A 11 13.74 -17.98 -3.73
C LYS A 11 14.38 -19.37 -3.65
N LYS A 12 15.50 -19.51 -2.95
CA LYS A 12 16.24 -20.77 -2.84
C LYS A 12 15.83 -21.60 -1.63
N GLN A 13 15.39 -20.96 -0.55
CA GLN A 13 15.06 -21.63 0.70
C GLN A 13 13.95 -20.92 1.46
N LYS A 14 13.28 -21.67 2.35
CA LYS A 14 12.36 -21.08 3.34
C LYS A 14 13.15 -20.29 4.38
N LEU A 15 12.76 -19.03 4.56
CA LEU A 15 13.31 -18.14 5.59
C LEU A 15 12.62 -18.32 6.94
N SER A 16 13.08 -17.58 7.95
CA SER A 16 12.40 -17.47 9.24
C SER A 16 10.93 -17.05 9.07
N LYS A 17 10.04 -17.64 9.87
CA LYS A 17 8.62 -17.28 9.91
C LYS A 17 8.36 -15.95 10.63
N ASN A 18 9.34 -15.47 11.39
CA ASN A 18 9.24 -14.24 12.17
C ASN A 18 9.51 -12.98 11.33
N THR A 19 9.45 -13.09 10.01
CA THR A 19 9.65 -12.00 9.08
C THR A 19 8.45 -11.87 8.16
N ARG A 20 7.92 -10.65 8.12
CA ARG A 20 6.90 -10.23 7.16
C ARG A 20 7.39 -8.93 6.54
N LEU A 21 7.48 -8.87 5.21
CA LEU A 21 7.97 -7.68 4.52
C LEU A 21 7.46 -7.61 3.09
N TYR A 22 6.92 -6.46 2.71
CA TYR A 22 6.73 -6.13 1.30
C TYR A 22 8.04 -5.60 0.71
N ILE A 23 8.45 -6.09 -0.44
CA ILE A 23 9.78 -5.81 -0.98
C ILE A 23 9.64 -5.30 -2.40
N ILE A 24 10.12 -4.10 -2.66
CA ILE A 24 10.18 -3.53 -4.01
C ILE A 24 11.64 -3.50 -4.46
N SER A 25 11.94 -4.16 -5.58
CA SER A 25 13.28 -4.23 -6.16
C SER A 25 13.20 -4.21 -7.68
N LYS A 26 13.89 -3.26 -8.32
CA LYS A 26 13.91 -3.09 -9.79
C LYS A 26 12.50 -3.09 -10.41
N ASN A 27 11.58 -2.34 -9.79
CA ASN A 27 10.18 -2.23 -10.21
C ASN A 27 9.37 -3.55 -10.16
N LYS A 28 9.88 -4.58 -9.48
CA LYS A 28 9.13 -5.80 -9.14
C LYS A 28 8.83 -5.80 -7.66
N HIS A 29 7.62 -6.22 -7.33
CA HIS A 29 7.14 -6.23 -5.97
C HIS A 29 7.03 -7.68 -5.50
N TYR A 30 7.40 -7.91 -4.26
CA TYR A 30 7.38 -9.22 -3.62
C TYR A 30 6.78 -9.10 -2.24
N PHE A 31 6.27 -10.20 -1.71
CA PHE A 31 5.75 -10.25 -0.36
C PHE A 31 6.33 -11.46 0.36
N LEU A 32 7.25 -11.21 1.30
CA LEU A 32 7.80 -12.21 2.19
C LEU A 32 6.87 -12.36 3.39
N ASN A 33 6.31 -13.55 3.58
CA ASN A 33 5.49 -13.86 4.73
C ASN A 33 5.60 -15.35 5.07
N ASN A 34 5.62 -15.69 6.36
CA ASN A 34 5.71 -17.08 6.83
C ASN A 34 6.89 -17.86 6.19
N GLY A 35 8.02 -17.18 5.98
CA GLY A 35 9.23 -17.75 5.38
C GLY A 35 9.19 -17.96 3.86
N THR A 36 8.12 -17.58 3.17
CA THR A 36 7.96 -17.75 1.72
C THR A 36 7.86 -16.40 1.02
N LEU A 37 8.56 -16.25 -0.10
CA LEU A 37 8.45 -15.09 -0.98
C LEU A 37 7.40 -15.33 -2.05
N ASN A 38 6.36 -14.50 -2.05
CA ASN A 38 5.32 -14.49 -3.08
C ASN A 38 5.50 -13.29 -4.02
N GLU A 39 4.94 -13.37 -5.22
CA GLU A 39 4.81 -12.20 -6.09
C GLU A 39 3.84 -11.19 -5.45
N GLY A 40 4.23 -9.92 -5.46
CA GLY A 40 3.43 -8.82 -4.94
C GLY A 40 2.50 -8.23 -6.00
N PHE A 41 1.89 -7.09 -5.67
CA PHE A 41 1.10 -6.33 -6.65
C PHE A 41 1.93 -5.86 -7.84
N SER A 42 1.27 -5.70 -8.99
CA SER A 42 1.89 -5.05 -10.15
C SER A 42 2.42 -3.65 -9.79
N PRO A 43 3.61 -3.25 -10.27
CA PRO A 43 4.14 -1.89 -10.07
C PRO A 43 3.24 -0.82 -10.68
N THR A 44 2.46 -1.18 -11.70
CA THR A 44 1.49 -0.30 -12.34
C THR A 44 0.08 -0.61 -11.87
N LEU A 45 -0.69 0.43 -11.61
CA LEU A 45 -2.09 0.29 -11.26
C LEU A 45 -2.96 0.37 -12.52
N SER A 46 -3.58 -0.76 -12.90
CA SER A 46 -4.62 -0.78 -13.92
C SER A 46 -5.99 -0.65 -13.28
N ILE A 47 -6.81 0.25 -13.81
CA ILE A 47 -8.17 0.54 -13.33
C ILE A 47 -9.11 0.56 -14.53
N LEU A 48 -10.10 -0.33 -14.49
CA LEU A 48 -11.22 -0.41 -15.41
C LEU A 48 -12.41 0.34 -14.83
N LYS A 49 -13.30 0.81 -15.69
CA LYS A 49 -14.50 1.55 -15.29
C LYS A 49 -15.60 0.59 -14.81
N ASN A 50 -15.35 -0.05 -13.68
CA ASN A 50 -16.34 -0.85 -12.95
C ASN A 50 -16.02 -0.84 -11.46
N ARG A 51 -17.03 -1.16 -10.65
CA ARG A 51 -16.97 -1.14 -9.18
C ARG A 51 -15.80 -1.95 -8.64
N ASP A 52 -15.67 -3.21 -9.06
CA ASP A 52 -14.69 -4.13 -8.48
C ASP A 52 -13.25 -3.74 -8.80
N SER A 53 -13.00 -3.22 -10.00
CA SER A 53 -11.67 -2.72 -10.38
C SER A 53 -11.28 -1.48 -9.58
N VAL A 54 -12.24 -0.58 -9.33
CA VAL A 54 -12.02 0.60 -8.46
C VAL A 54 -11.77 0.18 -7.02
N LEU A 55 -12.58 -0.72 -6.45
CA LEU A 55 -12.39 -1.22 -5.09
C LEU A 55 -11.07 -1.98 -4.94
N SER A 56 -10.69 -2.80 -5.93
CA SER A 56 -9.39 -3.49 -5.97
C SER A 56 -8.23 -2.50 -5.92
N ALA A 57 -8.33 -1.37 -6.63
CA ALA A 57 -7.33 -0.32 -6.59
C ALA A 57 -7.20 0.32 -5.20
N PHE A 58 -8.32 0.56 -4.51
CA PHE A 58 -8.32 1.06 -3.13
C PHE A 58 -7.78 0.05 -2.12
N SER A 59 -8.03 -1.26 -2.32
CA SER A 59 -7.46 -2.31 -1.47
C SER A 59 -5.93 -2.34 -1.58
N LYS A 60 -5.36 -2.18 -2.78
CA LYS A 60 -3.91 -2.09 -2.99
C LYS A 60 -3.29 -0.87 -2.29
N LEU A 61 -3.95 0.29 -2.39
CA LEU A 61 -3.52 1.47 -1.61
C LEU A 61 -3.57 1.18 -0.11
N SER A 62 -4.72 0.69 0.39
CA SER A 62 -4.91 0.42 1.82
C SER A 62 -3.85 -0.54 2.37
N PHE A 63 -3.46 -1.56 1.58
CA PHE A 63 -2.35 -2.44 1.93
C PHE A 63 -1.04 -1.65 2.12
N LEU A 64 -0.69 -0.73 1.22
CA LEU A 64 0.51 0.10 1.39
C LEU A 64 0.43 1.03 2.61
N PHE A 65 -0.76 1.53 2.97
CA PHE A 65 -0.91 2.29 4.23
C PHE A 65 -0.49 1.43 5.42
N ASP A 66 -1.02 0.21 5.50
CA ASP A 66 -0.77 -0.69 6.62
C ASP A 66 0.68 -1.14 6.64
N GLU A 67 1.27 -1.44 5.49
CA GLU A 67 2.68 -1.84 5.41
C GLU A 67 3.64 -0.68 5.76
N ILE A 68 3.35 0.56 5.37
CA ILE A 68 4.16 1.73 5.79
C ILE A 68 4.09 1.91 7.32
N ILE A 69 2.88 1.86 7.89
CA ILE A 69 2.72 2.02 9.35
C ILE A 69 3.44 0.88 10.08
N ARG A 70 3.25 -0.36 9.63
CA ARG A 70 3.90 -1.53 10.21
C ARG A 70 5.41 -1.42 10.15
N LEU A 71 5.97 -1.05 9.00
CA LEU A 71 7.41 -0.91 8.83
C LEU A 71 8.01 0.15 9.77
N ARG A 72 7.28 1.23 10.04
CA ARG A 72 7.71 2.26 11.01
C ARG A 72 7.68 1.81 12.47
N ILE A 73 6.71 0.97 12.85
CA ILE A 73 6.50 0.60 14.27
C ILE A 73 7.24 -0.69 14.63
N VAL A 74 7.15 -1.72 13.79
CA VAL A 74 7.67 -3.07 14.07
C VAL A 74 8.69 -3.55 13.05
N ASP A 75 9.07 -2.70 12.08
CA ASP A 75 10.01 -3.04 11.00
C ASP A 75 9.53 -4.30 10.24
N TYR A 76 10.44 -5.19 9.86
CA TYR A 76 10.16 -6.45 9.18
C TYR A 76 9.68 -7.58 10.11
N LYS A 77 9.55 -7.34 11.42
CA LYS A 77 9.24 -8.40 12.39
C LYS A 77 7.80 -8.89 12.23
N HIS A 78 7.61 -10.18 12.50
CA HIS A 78 6.31 -10.84 12.53
C HIS A 78 6.14 -11.66 13.80
N ASP A 79 6.10 -10.96 14.93
CA ASP A 79 5.82 -11.49 16.26
C ASP A 79 4.38 -11.11 16.71
N GLN A 80 4.03 -11.45 17.95
CA GLN A 80 2.71 -11.17 18.52
C GLN A 80 2.34 -9.67 18.45
N LYS A 81 3.30 -8.76 18.70
CA LYS A 81 3.07 -7.31 18.61
C LYS A 81 2.77 -6.88 17.18
N SER A 82 3.45 -7.47 16.19
CA SER A 82 3.11 -7.24 14.78
C SER A 82 1.70 -7.73 14.42
N ILE A 83 1.25 -8.84 15.00
CA ILE A 83 -0.09 -9.40 14.73
C ILE A 83 -1.16 -8.49 15.34
N GLU A 84 -0.98 -8.09 16.59
CA GLU A 84 -1.88 -7.15 17.29
C GLU A 84 -1.94 -5.80 16.58
N LEU A 85 -0.79 -5.27 16.14
CA LEU A 85 -0.76 -4.04 15.34
C LEU A 85 -1.56 -4.18 14.04
N LEU A 86 -1.40 -5.27 13.30
CA LEU A 86 -2.16 -5.50 12.06
C LEU A 86 -3.68 -5.57 12.34
N TYR A 87 -4.09 -6.23 13.42
CA TYR A 87 -5.49 -6.24 13.85
C TYR A 87 -6.01 -4.83 14.11
N LEU A 88 -5.28 -4.01 14.89
CA LEU A 88 -5.65 -2.62 15.15
C LEU A 88 -5.71 -1.79 13.86
N LEU A 89 -4.74 -1.96 12.96
CA LEU A 89 -4.74 -1.27 11.68
C LEU A 89 -5.98 -1.60 10.86
N HIS A 90 -6.45 -2.84 10.85
CA HIS A 90 -7.67 -3.21 10.13
C HIS A 90 -8.93 -2.55 10.71
N LEU A 91 -8.96 -2.23 12.01
CA LEU A 91 -10.09 -1.53 12.65
C LEU A 91 -10.07 -0.02 12.42
N ILE A 92 -8.88 0.56 12.21
CA ILE A 92 -8.73 2.01 12.07
C ILE A 92 -9.26 2.46 10.69
N PRO A 93 -10.22 3.41 10.62
CA PRO A 93 -10.68 3.97 9.36
C PRO A 93 -9.54 4.61 8.57
N VAL A 94 -9.54 4.45 7.24
CA VAL A 94 -8.43 4.96 6.41
C VAL A 94 -8.24 6.47 6.54
N ASN A 95 -9.30 7.26 6.76
CA ASN A 95 -9.18 8.70 7.01
C ASN A 95 -8.32 9.03 8.24
N ARG A 96 -8.35 8.18 9.29
CA ARG A 96 -7.48 8.33 10.45
C ARG A 96 -6.03 7.99 10.09
N LYS A 97 -5.79 6.95 9.29
CA LYS A 97 -4.45 6.61 8.78
C LYS A 97 -3.85 7.73 7.90
N ILE A 98 -4.66 8.32 7.03
CA ILE A 98 -4.29 9.50 6.22
C ILE A 98 -3.86 10.66 7.13
N ARG A 99 -4.62 10.93 8.20
CA ARG A 99 -4.25 11.97 9.18
C ARG A 99 -2.95 11.65 9.89
N THR A 100 -2.76 10.41 10.35
CA THR A 100 -1.50 9.95 10.96
C THR A 100 -0.31 10.19 10.03
N PHE A 101 -0.45 9.93 8.73
CA PHE A 101 0.63 10.19 7.77
C PHE A 101 0.95 11.67 7.57
N LEU A 102 -0.03 12.57 7.71
CA LEU A 102 0.23 14.00 7.77
C LEU A 102 1.02 14.35 9.03
N ASP A 103 0.55 13.89 10.20
CA ASP A 103 1.17 14.20 11.50
C ASP A 103 2.61 13.68 11.58
N TRP A 104 2.87 12.53 10.96
CA TRP A 104 4.19 11.92 10.84
C TRP A 104 5.05 12.49 9.71
N LYS A 105 4.58 13.55 9.03
CA LYS A 105 5.25 14.21 7.89
C LYS A 105 5.61 13.25 6.75
N VAL A 106 4.83 12.18 6.59
CA VAL A 106 4.93 11.25 5.45
C VAL A 106 4.23 11.84 4.24
N PHE A 107 3.07 12.45 4.48
CA PHE A 107 2.27 13.14 3.47
C PHE A 107 2.47 14.64 3.58
N SER A 108 2.56 15.32 2.43
CA SER A 108 2.38 16.76 2.38
C SER A 108 0.90 17.11 2.58
N PRO A 109 0.57 18.33 3.02
CA PRO A 109 -0.82 18.78 3.15
C PRO A 109 -1.64 18.59 1.86
N GLU A 110 -1.05 18.87 0.70
CA GLU A 110 -1.69 18.74 -0.61
C GLU A 110 -2.01 17.28 -0.92
N PHE A 111 -1.04 16.38 -0.65
CA PHE A 111 -1.24 14.96 -0.88
C PHE A 111 -2.27 14.37 0.08
N THR A 112 -2.30 14.82 1.33
CA THR A 112 -3.33 14.45 2.29
C THR A 112 -4.73 14.80 1.78
N GLN A 113 -4.93 16.02 1.26
CA GLN A 113 -6.21 16.42 0.67
C GLN A 113 -6.58 15.56 -0.55
N GLN A 114 -5.63 15.28 -1.44
CA GLN A 114 -5.84 14.40 -2.59
C GLN A 114 -6.29 13.00 -2.14
N MET A 115 -5.61 12.43 -1.14
CA MET A 115 -5.93 11.11 -0.59
C MET A 115 -7.32 11.08 0.06
N SER A 116 -7.69 12.10 0.83
CA SER A 116 -9.03 12.19 1.42
C SER A 116 -10.12 12.24 0.35
N ARG A 117 -9.92 13.02 -0.73
CA ARG A 117 -10.88 13.09 -1.85
C ARG A 117 -10.98 11.77 -2.61
N LEU A 118 -9.87 11.05 -2.81
CA LEU A 118 -9.89 9.72 -3.40
C LEU A 118 -10.62 8.71 -2.50
N PHE A 119 -10.38 8.72 -1.19
CA PHE A 119 -11.04 7.78 -0.27
C PHE A 119 -12.52 8.10 -0.02
N GLN A 120 -12.99 9.31 -0.33
CA GLN A 120 -14.43 9.56 -0.44
C GLN A 120 -15.05 8.73 -1.57
N VAL A 121 -14.41 8.67 -2.74
CA VAL A 121 -14.86 7.82 -3.87
C VAL A 121 -14.94 6.36 -3.44
N LYS A 122 -13.98 5.86 -2.65
CA LYS A 122 -14.05 4.49 -2.11
C LYS A 122 -15.33 4.27 -1.31
N ASN A 123 -15.66 5.17 -0.39
CA ASN A 123 -16.84 5.05 0.47
C ASN A 123 -18.11 5.00 -0.39
N ASP A 124 -18.25 5.94 -1.32
CA ASP A 124 -19.39 5.99 -2.24
C ASP A 124 -19.46 4.71 -3.11
N THR A 125 -18.31 4.21 -3.57
CA THR A 125 -18.22 2.99 -4.41
C THR A 125 -18.61 1.71 -3.64
N ILE A 126 -18.35 1.64 -2.34
CA ILE A 126 -18.74 0.48 -1.52
C ILE A 126 -20.26 0.36 -1.48
N HIS A 127 -20.96 1.49 -1.41
CA HIS A 127 -22.41 1.58 -1.24
C HIS A 127 -23.21 1.67 -2.56
N CYS A 128 -22.54 1.76 -3.72
CA CYS A 128 -23.21 1.75 -5.02
C CYS A 128 -23.24 0.34 -5.64
N ILE A 129 -24.24 0.09 -6.50
CA ILE A 129 -24.25 -1.08 -7.39
C ILE A 129 -23.35 -0.81 -8.60
N SER A 130 -23.46 0.40 -9.17
CA SER A 130 -22.71 0.83 -10.34
C SER A 130 -21.83 2.04 -10.04
N ILE A 131 -20.61 2.04 -10.58
CA ILE A 131 -19.69 3.18 -10.47
C ILE A 131 -20.25 4.45 -11.11
N ASN A 132 -21.30 4.34 -11.93
CA ASN A 132 -21.98 5.48 -12.53
C ASN A 132 -22.68 6.37 -11.48
N GLU A 133 -22.99 5.84 -10.31
CA GLU A 133 -23.65 6.55 -9.19
C GLU A 133 -22.65 7.41 -8.38
N VAL A 134 -21.35 7.31 -8.70
CA VAL A 134 -20.28 7.90 -7.90
C VAL A 134 -19.72 9.16 -8.57
N ASN A 135 -19.45 10.18 -7.75
CA ASN A 135 -18.79 11.42 -8.17
C ASN A 135 -17.39 11.54 -7.56
N TYR A 136 -16.44 12.07 -8.32
CA TYR A 136 -15.11 12.44 -7.86
C TYR A 136 -14.96 13.96 -7.80
N ASN A 137 -14.49 14.47 -6.65
CA ASN A 137 -14.43 15.91 -6.34
C ASN A 137 -13.00 16.42 -6.10
N PRO A 138 -12.07 16.38 -7.08
CA PRO A 138 -10.70 16.88 -6.93
C PRO A 138 -10.62 18.40 -6.71
N LYS A 139 -11.54 19.16 -7.34
CA LYS A 139 -11.73 20.62 -7.20
C LYS A 139 -13.19 21.00 -7.49
N LYS A 140 -13.77 20.36 -8.50
CA LYS A 140 -15.18 20.41 -8.92
C LYS A 140 -15.70 18.99 -9.08
N SER A 141 -17.01 18.81 -9.08
CA SER A 141 -17.64 17.49 -9.18
C SER A 141 -17.54 16.93 -10.58
N HIS A 142 -17.07 15.68 -10.67
CA HIS A 142 -16.96 14.91 -11.91
C HIS A 142 -17.64 13.56 -11.72
N SER A 143 -18.67 13.27 -12.52
CA SER A 143 -19.30 11.95 -12.49
C SER A 143 -18.37 10.88 -13.07
N LEU A 144 -18.22 9.77 -12.34
CA LEU A 144 -17.50 8.60 -12.84
C LEU A 144 -18.28 7.86 -13.94
N ALA A 145 -19.56 8.16 -14.12
CA ALA A 145 -20.33 7.71 -15.29
C ALA A 145 -19.83 8.32 -16.60
N SER A 146 -19.21 9.50 -16.55
CA SER A 146 -18.64 10.13 -17.75
C SER A 146 -17.27 9.55 -18.09
N LYS A 147 -16.92 9.47 -19.38
CA LYS A 147 -15.58 9.04 -19.81
C LYS A 147 -14.51 9.97 -19.25
N GLU A 148 -14.72 11.28 -19.37
CA GLU A 148 -13.79 12.32 -18.92
C GLU A 148 -13.59 12.29 -17.40
N GLY A 149 -14.68 12.30 -16.62
CA GLY A 149 -14.61 12.25 -15.15
C GLY A 149 -13.91 10.99 -14.65
N PHE A 150 -14.17 9.84 -15.27
CA PHE A 150 -13.45 8.62 -14.95
C PHE A 150 -11.95 8.70 -15.30
N GLN A 151 -11.57 9.32 -16.43
CA GLN A 151 -10.15 9.48 -16.77
C GLN A 151 -9.41 10.40 -15.77
N ILE A 152 -10.06 11.47 -15.30
CA ILE A 152 -9.50 12.36 -14.26
C ILE A 152 -9.25 11.56 -12.98
N PHE A 153 -10.27 10.86 -12.47
CA PHE A 153 -10.16 10.00 -11.30
C PHE A 153 -9.05 8.95 -11.48
N LYS A 154 -9.06 8.23 -12.61
CA LYS A 154 -8.07 7.18 -12.91
C LYS A 154 -6.65 7.73 -12.89
N LYS A 155 -6.42 8.90 -13.49
CA LYS A 155 -5.12 9.56 -13.50
C LYS A 155 -4.67 9.89 -12.07
N ASP A 156 -5.54 10.49 -11.26
CA ASP A 156 -5.19 10.89 -9.90
C ASP A 156 -4.95 9.68 -9.00
N MET A 157 -5.71 8.60 -9.18
CA MET A 157 -5.51 7.33 -8.47
C MET A 157 -4.18 6.65 -8.85
N ILE A 158 -3.82 6.64 -10.14
CA ILE A 158 -2.53 6.12 -10.60
C ILE A 158 -1.37 6.96 -10.05
N ASN A 159 -1.51 8.28 -10.02
CA ASN A 159 -0.49 9.17 -9.46
C ASN A 159 -0.35 8.97 -7.94
N ALA A 160 -1.46 8.80 -7.22
CA ALA A 160 -1.45 8.48 -5.81
C ALA A 160 -0.74 7.15 -5.53
N TRP A 161 -1.01 6.11 -6.33
CA TRP A 161 -0.30 4.83 -6.24
C TRP A 161 1.21 4.99 -6.43
N LYS A 162 1.64 5.71 -7.47
CA LYS A 162 3.08 5.97 -7.71
C LYS A 162 3.73 6.66 -6.53
N LYS A 163 3.08 7.69 -5.97
CA LYS A 163 3.60 8.43 -4.81
C LYS A 163 3.64 7.55 -3.55
N MET A 164 2.63 6.71 -3.33
CA MET A 164 2.63 5.74 -2.23
C MET A 164 3.75 4.70 -2.35
N VAL A 165 4.03 4.21 -3.56
CA VAL A 165 5.16 3.31 -3.82
C VAL A 165 6.49 4.00 -3.55
N GLN A 166 6.65 5.27 -3.95
CA GLN A 166 7.84 6.06 -3.64
C GLN A 166 8.04 6.24 -2.13
N ILE A 167 6.96 6.57 -1.41
CA ILE A 167 6.99 6.67 0.06
C ILE A 167 7.39 5.34 0.68
N TYR A 168 6.82 4.23 0.21
CA TYR A 168 7.18 2.90 0.70
C TYR A 168 8.67 2.60 0.49
N LEU A 169 9.22 2.94 -0.68
CA LEU A 169 10.65 2.78 -0.96
C LEU A 169 11.52 3.57 0.02
N LEU A 170 11.15 4.82 0.35
CA LEU A 170 11.88 5.61 1.34
C LEU A 170 11.86 4.99 2.74
N GLU A 171 10.77 4.31 3.13
CA GLU A 171 10.72 3.56 4.39
C GLU A 171 11.49 2.25 4.31
N GLN A 172 11.43 1.56 3.17
CA GLN A 172 12.18 0.34 2.90
C GLN A 172 13.70 0.59 2.94
N ASP A 173 14.17 1.75 2.49
CA ASP A 173 15.59 2.11 2.50
C ASP A 173 16.15 2.30 3.93
N LYS A 174 15.27 2.49 4.92
CA LYS A 174 15.66 2.57 6.34
C LYS A 174 15.91 1.20 6.97
N ILE A 175 15.52 0.11 6.31
CA ILE A 175 15.70 -1.24 6.83
C ILE A 175 17.18 -1.58 6.92
N GLN A 176 17.61 -2.06 8.09
CA GLN A 176 18.96 -2.58 8.28
C GLN A 176 19.09 -4.00 7.67
N TRP A 177 19.26 -4.07 6.35
CA TRP A 177 19.29 -5.32 5.60
C TRP A 177 20.32 -6.35 6.10
N ALA A 178 21.48 -5.90 6.61
CA ALA A 178 22.50 -6.78 7.18
C ALA A 178 22.06 -7.41 8.52
N LYS A 179 21.23 -6.72 9.30
CA LYS A 179 20.64 -7.25 10.53
C LYS A 179 19.57 -8.28 10.19
N LEU A 180 18.67 -7.94 9.25
CA LEU A 180 17.64 -8.85 8.75
C LEU A 180 18.25 -10.17 8.29
N GLU A 181 19.32 -10.13 7.49
CA GLU A 181 20.04 -11.31 7.00
C GLU A 181 20.42 -12.29 8.12
N LYS A 182 21.04 -11.77 9.18
CA LYS A 182 21.48 -12.58 10.33
C LYS A 182 20.30 -13.22 11.05
N GLU A 183 19.16 -12.56 11.08
CA GLU A 183 17.95 -13.03 11.76
C GLU A 183 17.14 -14.03 10.91
N ILE A 184 17.17 -13.93 9.58
CA ILE A 184 16.40 -14.83 8.69
C ILE A 184 17.15 -16.11 8.29
N ILE A 185 18.48 -16.09 8.32
CA ILE A 185 19.32 -17.26 8.00
C ILE A 185 19.50 -18.16 9.22
N LYS A 186 19.50 -17.59 10.43
CA LYS A 186 19.59 -18.39 11.67
C LYS A 186 18.31 -19.22 11.86
N LYS A 187 18.42 -20.50 11.53
CA LYS A 187 17.67 -21.59 12.15
C LYS A 187 18.65 -22.41 12.96
#